data_AF-A0A944Q857-F1
#
_entry.id   AF-A0A944Q857-F1
#
_cell.length_a   1.000
_cell.length_b   1.000
_cell.length_c   1.000
_cell.angle_alpha   90.00
_cell.angle_beta   90.00
_cell.angle_gamma   90.00
#
_symmetry.space_group_name_H-M   'P 1'
#
loop_
_entity.id
_entity.type
_entity.pdbx_description
1 polymer ?
#
loop_
_entity_poly.entity_id
_entity_poly.type
_entity_poly.pdbx_seq_one_letter_code
_entity_poly.pdbx_strand_id
1 'polypeptide(L)'
;MTDERPKRPSGDGVVTAADWARFLRARVEDEQQAANSASTDGWWELTEPGARRFGVQAGGRVIAPVLTGRGHWPDREVTLHIVRNQPGRTSDDLVAKLMLLNLLEHSEQTGNVLTNALLQAVQRFAAPFIGHPEHPEYVPPEGQ
;
A
#
# COMPACT_ATOMS: atom_id res chain seq x y z
N MET A 1 -8.92 18.72 34.83
CA MET A 1 -9.73 17.94 33.87
C MET A 1 -8.77 17.04 33.13
N THR A 2 -8.80 15.76 33.45
CA THR A 2 -7.92 14.72 32.91
C THR A 2 -8.41 14.33 31.52
N ASP A 3 -7.59 14.63 30.50
CA ASP A 3 -7.74 14.12 29.14
C ASP A 3 -7.41 12.62 29.13
N GLU A 4 -8.38 11.79 29.46
CA GLU A 4 -8.26 10.34 29.32
C GLU A 4 -8.57 9.97 27.87
N ARG A 5 -7.51 9.76 27.07
CA ARG A 5 -7.66 9.12 25.76
C ARG A 5 -8.36 7.77 25.95
N PRO A 6 -9.39 7.44 25.14
CA PRO A 6 -10.06 6.15 25.24
C PRO A 6 -9.05 5.03 25.03
N LYS A 7 -8.95 4.13 26.02
CA LYS A 7 -8.11 2.92 25.96
C LYS A 7 -8.61 2.04 24.82
N ARG A 8 -7.70 1.64 23.94
CA ARG A 8 -7.95 0.59 22.93
C ARG A 8 -8.45 -0.67 23.66
N PRO A 9 -9.59 -1.26 23.27
CA PRO A 9 -9.93 -2.61 23.72
C PRO A 9 -8.90 -3.59 23.15
N SER A 10 -8.32 -4.39 24.05
CA SER A 10 -7.39 -5.48 23.73
C SER A 10 -8.14 -6.59 23.00
N GLY A 11 -8.12 -6.58 21.67
CA GLY A 11 -8.52 -7.73 20.86
C GLY A 11 -7.36 -8.72 20.76
N ASP A 12 -7.63 -9.99 21.03
CA ASP A 12 -6.69 -11.12 21.14
C ASP A 12 -5.94 -11.46 19.83
N GLY A 13 -4.91 -10.66 19.54
CA GLY A 13 -3.88 -10.93 18.53
C GLY A 13 -3.00 -9.71 18.37
N VAL A 14 -1.77 -9.75 18.89
CA VAL A 14 -0.81 -8.67 18.63
C VAL A 14 -0.50 -8.69 17.14
N VAL A 15 -1.00 -7.71 16.40
CA VAL A 15 -0.67 -7.54 14.97
C VAL A 15 0.86 -7.48 14.83
N THR A 16 1.42 -8.43 14.11
CA THR A 16 2.88 -8.59 13.96
C THR A 16 3.41 -7.84 12.73
N ALA A 17 4.73 -7.66 12.63
CA ALA A 17 5.31 -7.12 11.41
C ALA A 17 5.08 -8.07 10.22
N ALA A 18 5.07 -9.38 10.46
CA ALA A 18 4.69 -10.39 9.47
C ALA A 18 3.24 -10.21 8.96
N ASP A 19 2.28 -9.81 9.80
CA ASP A 19 0.91 -9.58 9.34
C ASP A 19 0.82 -8.35 8.43
N TRP A 20 1.53 -7.28 8.78
CA TRP A 20 1.66 -6.10 7.91
C TRP A 20 2.38 -6.43 6.61
N ALA A 21 3.43 -7.25 6.67
CA ALA A 21 4.19 -7.67 5.50
C ALA A 21 3.31 -8.50 4.55
N ARG A 22 2.60 -9.51 5.08
CA ARG A 22 1.67 -10.35 4.32
C ARG A 22 0.57 -9.54 3.66
N PHE A 23 -0.05 -8.63 4.41
CA PHE A 23 -1.11 -7.77 3.88
C PHE A 23 -0.63 -6.90 2.72
N LEU A 24 0.47 -6.16 2.90
CA LEU A 24 0.96 -5.27 1.86
C LEU A 24 1.53 -6.06 0.67
N ARG A 25 2.13 -7.23 0.90
CA ARG A 25 2.61 -8.12 -0.16
C ARG A 25 1.49 -8.50 -1.11
N ALA A 26 0.36 -8.98 -0.59
CA ALA A 26 -0.79 -9.36 -1.42
C ALA A 26 -1.25 -8.19 -2.32
N ARG A 27 -1.29 -6.97 -1.78
CA ARG A 27 -1.68 -5.78 -2.55
C ARG A 27 -0.64 -5.40 -3.60
N VAL A 28 0.65 -5.44 -3.26
CA VAL A 28 1.72 -5.16 -4.22
C VAL A 28 1.78 -6.23 -5.33
N GLU A 29 1.53 -7.50 -5.00
CA GLU A 29 1.44 -8.59 -5.98
C GLU A 29 0.23 -8.42 -6.92
N ASP A 30 -0.95 -8.05 -6.38
CA ASP A 30 -2.12 -7.69 -7.19
C ASP A 30 -1.77 -6.55 -8.17
N GLU A 31 -1.11 -5.49 -7.68
CA GLU A 31 -0.68 -4.33 -8.47
C GLU A 31 0.36 -4.72 -9.54
N GLN A 32 1.29 -5.63 -9.23
CA GLN A 32 2.31 -6.08 -10.16
C GLN A 32 1.73 -6.97 -11.26
N GLN A 33 0.83 -7.90 -10.91
CA GLN A 33 0.15 -8.75 -11.88
C GLN A 33 -0.66 -7.89 -12.86
N ALA A 34 -1.36 -6.89 -12.33
CA ALA A 34 -2.08 -5.90 -13.08
C ALA A 34 -1.20 -5.09 -14.06
N ALA A 35 -0.06 -4.56 -13.57
CA ALA A 35 0.91 -3.83 -14.40
C ALA A 35 1.44 -4.71 -15.54
N ASN A 36 1.73 -5.99 -15.26
CA ASN A 36 2.21 -6.96 -16.24
C ASN A 36 1.14 -7.32 -17.28
N SER A 37 -0.13 -7.47 -16.89
CA SER A 37 -1.22 -7.69 -17.84
C SER A 37 -1.42 -6.50 -18.76
N ALA A 38 -1.42 -5.29 -18.21
CA ALA A 38 -1.64 -4.08 -18.99
C ALA A 38 -0.45 -3.71 -19.89
N SER A 39 0.77 -4.18 -19.60
CA SER A 39 1.91 -4.05 -20.52
C SER A 39 1.85 -5.04 -21.69
N THR A 40 1.14 -6.17 -21.52
CA THR A 40 0.95 -7.18 -22.57
C THR A 40 -0.12 -6.76 -23.59
N ASP A 41 -1.21 -6.14 -23.13
CA ASP A 41 -2.33 -5.64 -23.98
C ASP A 41 -2.18 -4.16 -24.42
N GLY A 42 -1.02 -3.57 -24.11
CA GLY A 42 -0.50 -2.40 -24.82
C GLY A 42 -0.66 -1.04 -24.14
N TRP A 43 -1.76 -0.73 -23.46
CA TRP A 43 -1.97 0.64 -22.94
C TRP A 43 -2.53 0.64 -21.51
N TRP A 44 -1.88 1.40 -20.63
CA TRP A 44 -2.35 1.68 -19.27
C TRP A 44 -3.24 2.92 -19.30
N GLU A 45 -4.45 2.82 -18.80
CA GLU A 45 -5.30 3.99 -18.57
C GLU A 45 -5.15 4.47 -17.13
N LEU A 46 -5.22 5.77 -16.92
CA LEU A 46 -5.33 6.33 -15.57
C LEU A 46 -6.78 6.62 -15.27
N THR A 47 -7.22 6.22 -14.09
CA THR A 47 -8.49 6.70 -13.52
C THR A 47 -8.52 8.22 -13.51
N GLU A 48 -9.72 8.80 -13.50
CA GLU A 48 -9.88 10.25 -13.45
C GLU A 48 -9.10 10.87 -12.29
N PRO A 49 -8.35 11.97 -12.54
CA PRO A 49 -7.67 12.70 -11.50
C PRO A 49 -8.68 13.17 -10.43
N GLY A 50 -8.54 12.69 -9.18
CA GLY A 50 -9.44 13.04 -8.06
C GLY A 50 -10.47 11.96 -7.72
N ALA A 51 -10.47 10.83 -8.45
CA ALA A 51 -11.20 9.64 -8.05
C ALA A 51 -10.80 9.20 -6.63
N ARG A 52 -11.76 8.62 -5.88
CA ARG A 52 -11.52 8.07 -4.53
C ARG A 52 -10.31 7.13 -4.48
N ARG A 53 -10.04 6.43 -5.59
CA ARG A 53 -8.81 5.68 -5.83
C ARG A 53 -8.23 6.15 -7.17
N PHE A 54 -7.31 7.11 -7.11
CA PHE A 54 -6.52 7.49 -8.28
C PHE A 54 -5.48 6.38 -8.55
N GLY A 55 -5.39 5.90 -9.79
CA GLY A 55 -4.56 4.76 -10.13
C GLY A 55 -4.57 4.37 -11.60
N VAL A 56 -3.81 3.34 -11.93
CA VAL A 56 -3.86 2.62 -13.21
C VAL A 56 -5.14 1.80 -13.24
N GLN A 57 -5.82 1.81 -14.39
CA GLN A 57 -7.04 1.10 -14.66
C GLN A 57 -6.84 0.12 -15.83
N ALA A 58 -7.40 -1.08 -15.68
CA ALA A 58 -7.57 -2.04 -16.77
C ALA A 58 -8.97 -2.66 -16.66
N GLY A 59 -9.67 -2.77 -17.79
CA GLY A 59 -11.00 -3.38 -17.84
C GLY A 59 -12.03 -2.75 -16.89
N GLY A 60 -11.98 -1.43 -16.66
CA GLY A 60 -12.94 -0.74 -15.79
C GLY A 60 -12.62 -0.75 -14.29
N ARG A 61 -11.51 -1.39 -13.86
CA ARG A 61 -11.14 -1.50 -12.44
C ARG A 61 -9.81 -0.80 -12.16
N VAL A 62 -9.70 -0.14 -11.01
CA VAL A 62 -8.41 0.39 -10.53
C VAL A 62 -7.55 -0.78 -10.10
N ILE A 63 -6.46 -0.99 -10.82
CA ILE A 63 -5.58 -2.13 -10.68
C ILE A 63 -4.25 -1.78 -9.99
N ALA A 64 -3.83 -0.50 -10.03
CA ALA A 64 -2.72 -0.02 -9.21
C ALA A 64 -2.96 1.42 -8.72
N PRO A 65 -3.17 1.66 -7.41
CA PRO A 65 -3.32 3.00 -6.90
C PRO A 65 -2.04 3.81 -7.07
N VAL A 66 -2.19 5.03 -7.58
CA VAL A 66 -1.14 6.02 -7.72
C VAL A 66 -1.29 7.02 -6.59
N LEU A 67 -0.34 7.01 -5.65
CA LEU A 67 -0.40 7.85 -4.46
C LEU A 67 0.20 9.23 -4.74
N THR A 68 -0.65 10.25 -4.79
CA THR A 68 -0.25 11.65 -5.02
C THR A 68 -0.38 12.48 -3.75
N GLY A 69 0.72 13.02 -3.23
CA GLY A 69 0.78 13.85 -2.02
C GLY A 69 0.86 13.05 -0.70
N ARG A 70 1.63 13.55 0.29
CA ARG A 70 1.99 12.95 1.61
C ARG A 70 2.17 11.41 1.69
N GLY A 71 2.43 10.78 0.54
CA GLY A 71 3.13 9.52 0.30
C GLY A 71 4.36 9.79 -0.59
N HIS A 72 4.92 8.76 -1.24
CA HIS A 72 6.23 8.80 -1.93
C HIS A 72 6.41 9.87 -3.02
N TRP A 73 5.33 10.39 -3.60
CA TRP A 73 5.39 11.48 -4.59
C TRP A 73 4.58 12.68 -4.07
N PRO A 74 5.23 13.80 -3.69
CA PRO A 74 4.53 14.93 -3.07
C PRO A 74 3.68 15.74 -4.07
N ASP A 75 3.91 15.60 -5.37
CA ASP A 75 3.27 16.39 -6.42
C ASP A 75 2.44 15.50 -7.38
N ARG A 76 1.13 15.75 -7.42
CA ARG A 76 0.14 15.02 -8.23
C ARG A 76 0.41 15.11 -9.73
N GLU A 77 0.85 16.25 -10.22
CA GLU A 77 1.11 16.44 -11.66
C GLU A 77 2.34 15.65 -12.09
N VAL A 78 3.36 15.63 -11.23
CA VAL A 78 4.57 14.82 -11.44
C VAL A 78 4.24 13.33 -11.44
N THR A 79 3.41 12.86 -10.49
CA THR A 79 3.02 11.45 -10.46
C THR A 79 2.19 11.06 -11.68
N LEU A 80 1.23 11.90 -12.07
CA LEU A 80 0.45 11.72 -13.30
C LEU A 80 1.37 11.58 -14.52
N HIS A 81 2.39 12.44 -14.61
CA HIS A 81 3.37 12.41 -15.69
C HIS A 81 4.21 11.13 -15.67
N ILE A 82 4.72 10.71 -14.51
CA ILE A 82 5.53 9.49 -14.37
C ILE A 82 4.73 8.26 -14.77
N VAL A 83 3.50 8.09 -14.27
CA VAL A 83 2.72 6.87 -14.56
C VAL A 83 2.34 6.80 -16.04
N ARG A 84 2.06 7.95 -16.68
CA ARG A 84 1.75 7.99 -18.12
C ARG A 84 2.97 7.75 -19.01
N ASN A 85 4.15 8.24 -18.62
CA ASN A 85 5.31 8.29 -19.53
C ASN A 85 6.46 7.36 -19.12
N GLN A 86 6.43 6.79 -17.92
CA GLN A 86 7.48 5.94 -17.36
C GLN A 86 6.89 4.71 -16.65
N PRO A 87 6.16 3.82 -17.35
CA PRO A 87 5.55 2.64 -16.76
C PRO A 87 6.58 1.69 -16.13
N GLY A 88 7.78 1.59 -16.72
CA GLY A 88 8.90 0.82 -16.14
C GLY A 88 9.26 1.25 -14.72
N ARG A 89 9.29 2.56 -14.46
CA ARG A 89 9.55 3.11 -13.13
C ARG A 89 8.46 2.74 -12.11
N THR A 90 7.21 2.63 -12.56
CA THR A 90 6.11 2.17 -11.69
C THR A 90 6.31 0.71 -11.32
N SER A 91 6.74 -0.14 -12.26
CA SER A 91 7.09 -1.53 -11.97
C SER A 91 8.28 -1.63 -11.01
N ASP A 92 9.31 -0.81 -11.19
CA ASP A 92 10.48 -0.80 -10.30
C ASP A 92 10.09 -0.40 -8.86
N ASP A 93 9.18 0.57 -8.70
CA ASP A 93 8.64 0.95 -7.39
C ASP A 93 7.89 -0.22 -6.71
N LEU A 94 7.13 -1.02 -7.47
CA LEU A 94 6.45 -2.22 -6.95
C LEU A 94 7.46 -3.28 -6.51
N VAL A 95 8.47 -3.54 -7.33
CA VAL A 95 9.57 -4.47 -6.99
C VAL A 95 10.29 -4.00 -5.71
N ALA A 96 10.58 -2.70 -5.60
CA ALA A 96 11.23 -2.13 -4.42
C ALA A 96 10.38 -2.32 -3.14
N LYS A 97 9.04 -2.20 -3.24
CA LYS A 97 8.15 -2.52 -2.10
C LYS A 97 8.23 -4.00 -1.72
N LEU A 98 8.23 -4.93 -2.68
CA LEU A 98 8.41 -6.35 -2.38
C LEU A 98 9.75 -6.64 -1.67
N MET A 99 10.83 -5.98 -2.11
CA MET A 99 12.13 -6.07 -1.45
C MET A 99 12.10 -5.55 -0.01
N LEU A 100 11.43 -4.42 0.23
CA LEU A 100 11.24 -3.87 1.58
C LEU A 100 10.47 -4.83 2.49
N LEU A 101 9.46 -5.51 1.97
CA LEU A 101 8.67 -6.49 2.72
C LEU A 101 9.50 -7.73 3.09
N ASN A 102 10.29 -8.25 2.15
CA ASN A 102 11.25 -9.32 2.44
C ASN A 102 12.26 -8.88 3.51
N LEU A 103 12.73 -7.63 3.46
CA LEU A 103 13.65 -7.09 4.45
C LEU A 103 13.00 -6.97 5.84
N LEU A 104 11.73 -6.56 5.91
CA LEU A 104 10.97 -6.50 7.17
C LEU A 104 10.83 -7.90 7.79
N GLU A 105 10.39 -8.88 7.02
CA GLU A 105 10.22 -10.27 7.49
C GLU A 105 11.55 -10.84 8.00
N HIS A 106 12.64 -10.63 7.26
CA HIS A 106 13.97 -11.07 7.67
C HIS A 106 14.46 -10.35 8.93
N SER A 107 14.24 -9.04 9.02
CA SER A 107 14.60 -8.21 10.17
C SER A 107 13.86 -8.66 11.43
N GLU A 108 12.57 -8.99 11.31
CA GLU A 108 11.75 -9.52 12.42
C GLU A 108 12.28 -10.88 12.90
N GLN A 109 12.55 -11.80 11.97
CA GLN A 109 13.08 -13.14 12.29
C GLN A 109 14.44 -13.09 13.00
N THR A 110 15.28 -12.10 12.65
CA THR A 110 16.63 -11.96 13.21
C THR A 110 16.69 -11.05 14.44
N GLY A 111 15.57 -10.44 14.84
CA GLY A 111 15.54 -9.47 15.95
C GLY A 111 16.36 -8.21 15.65
N ASN A 112 16.50 -7.83 14.38
CA ASN A 112 17.32 -6.70 13.95
C ASN A 112 16.69 -5.37 14.39
N VAL A 113 17.56 -4.41 14.76
CA VAL A 113 17.16 -3.07 15.25
C VAL A 113 16.34 -2.27 14.25
N LEU A 114 16.41 -2.60 12.96
CA LEU A 114 15.69 -1.91 11.89
C LEU A 114 14.21 -2.31 11.79
N THR A 115 13.77 -3.39 12.46
CA THR A 115 12.40 -3.93 12.33
C THR A 115 11.33 -2.86 12.56
N ASN A 116 11.50 -2.01 13.58
CA ASN A 116 10.55 -0.93 13.87
C ASN A 116 10.52 0.15 12.78
N ALA A 117 11.67 0.52 12.23
CA ALA A 117 11.73 1.53 11.16
C ALA A 117 11.11 0.99 9.86
N LEU A 118 11.39 -0.27 9.53
CA LEU A 118 10.82 -0.97 8.39
C LEU A 118 9.30 -1.13 8.53
N LEU A 119 8.82 -1.50 9.72
CA LEU A 119 7.39 -1.60 10.02
C LEU A 119 6.68 -0.25 9.83
N GLN A 120 7.26 0.86 10.30
CA GLN A 120 6.68 2.18 10.09
C GLN A 120 6.59 2.55 8.61
N ALA A 121 7.60 2.18 7.80
CA ALA A 121 7.55 2.40 6.36
C ALA A 121 6.42 1.59 5.72
N VAL A 122 6.32 0.30 6.05
CA VAL A 122 5.24 -0.60 5.59
C VAL A 122 3.85 -0.07 5.98
N GLN A 123 3.68 0.39 7.22
CA GLN A 123 2.41 0.99 7.68
C GLN A 123 2.04 2.25 6.89
N ARG A 124 3.00 3.10 6.53
CA ARG A 124 2.75 4.27 5.67
C ARG A 124 2.30 3.86 4.26
N PHE A 125 2.88 2.80 3.71
CA PHE A 125 2.45 2.25 2.42
C PHE A 125 1.09 1.56 2.49
N ALA A 126 0.73 0.99 3.64
CA ALA A 126 -0.55 0.33 3.87
C ALA A 126 -1.69 1.31 4.22
N ALA A 127 -1.39 2.53 4.68
CA ALA A 127 -2.37 3.54 5.08
C ALA A 127 -3.50 3.81 4.05
N PRO A 128 -3.27 3.81 2.73
CA PRO A 128 -4.35 3.96 1.73
C PRO A 128 -5.40 2.83 1.76
N PHE A 129 -5.06 1.68 2.34
CA PHE A 129 -5.92 0.51 2.41
C PHE A 129 -6.62 0.34 3.78
N ILE A 130 -6.71 1.40 4.59
CA ILE A 130 -7.28 1.36 5.95
C ILE A 130 -8.71 0.77 6.01
N GLY A 131 -9.50 0.92 4.94
CA GLY A 131 -10.86 0.36 4.83
C GLY A 131 -10.93 -1.04 4.22
N HIS A 132 -9.79 -1.70 3.97
CA HIS A 132 -9.76 -3.04 3.41
C HIS A 132 -10.04 -4.09 4.49
N PRO A 133 -10.91 -5.09 4.27
CA PRO A 133 -11.29 -6.07 5.30
C PRO A 133 -10.12 -6.90 5.84
N GLU A 134 -9.09 -7.10 5.01
CA GLU A 134 -7.85 -7.79 5.39
C GLU A 134 -6.78 -6.87 6.00
N HIS A 135 -7.05 -5.57 6.12
CA HIS A 135 -6.09 -4.65 6.73
C HIS A 135 -5.84 -5.08 8.19
N PRO A 136 -4.59 -5.14 8.67
CA PRO A 136 -4.29 -5.70 9.99
C PRO A 136 -4.98 -4.97 11.16
N GLU A 137 -5.28 -3.68 10.99
CA GLU A 137 -6.06 -2.87 11.95
C GLU A 137 -7.51 -2.62 11.49
N TYR A 138 -8.06 -3.41 10.57
CA TYR A 138 -9.43 -3.23 10.08
C TYR A 138 -10.43 -3.40 11.22
N VAL A 139 -11.30 -2.39 11.38
CA VAL A 139 -12.46 -2.46 12.26
C VAL A 139 -13.71 -2.35 11.36
N PRO A 140 -14.61 -3.35 11.36
CA PRO A 140 -15.84 -3.26 10.60
C PRO A 140 -16.65 -2.06 11.08
N PRO A 141 -17.25 -1.26 10.18
CA PRO A 141 -18.19 -0.24 10.59
C PRO A 141 -19.34 -0.91 11.34
N GLU A 142 -19.58 -0.50 12.59
CA GLU A 142 -20.75 -0.94 13.34
C GLU A 142 -22.01 -0.60 12.53
N GLY A 143 -22.91 -1.58 12.41
CA GLY A 143 -24.05 -1.53 11.51
C GLY A 143 -24.83 -0.21 11.63
N GLN A 144 -24.91 0.51 10.51
CA GLN A 144 -25.93 1.53 10.28
C GLN A 144 -27.20 0.86 9.76
#